data_AF-A0A7S1MVJ2-F1
#
_entry.id   AF-A0A7S1MVJ2-F1
#
_cell.length_a   1.000
_cell.length_b   1.000
_cell.length_c   1.000
_cell.angle_alpha   90.00
_cell.angle_beta   90.00
_cell.angle_gamma   90.00
#
_symmetry.space_group_name_H-M   'P 1'
#
loop_
_entity.id
_entity.type
_entity.pdbx_description
1 polymer ?
#
loop_
_entity_poly.entity_id
_entity_poly.type
_entity_poly.pdbx_seq_one_letter_code
_entity_poly.pdbx_strand_id
1 'polypeptide(L)'
;ENRPEVWKLPLRDRVVPDQVRPAPRAGYLVPAEHAAWVGDKLAQHGIRFQRLSAGRDALAVQAFRASAVQHDARSTEGRVRTRLTGAWAPETRALPAGSLFVPIAQPLARLLMHLLEPDAPDSLAAWGRFDNAFEQKEFMEPYVAEQIAREQLAASPALRDEFQARLRDDPAFAASAEQRLDFFFRRAPSWDERYRLYPV
;
A
#
# COMPACT_ATOMS: atom_id res chain seq x y z
N GLU A 1 7.28 51.30 13.68
CA GLU A 1 6.62 51.57 12.39
C GLU A 1 5.18 51.97 12.66
N ASN A 2 4.78 53.21 12.35
CA ASN A 2 3.47 53.78 12.72
C ASN A 2 2.66 54.25 11.50
N ARG A 3 2.92 53.70 10.30
CA ARG A 3 2.15 54.04 9.09
C ARG A 3 1.23 52.87 8.74
N PRO A 4 -0.10 53.07 8.73
CA PRO A 4 -1.01 52.03 8.29
C PRO A 4 -0.85 51.77 6.79
N GLU A 5 -0.69 50.51 6.42
CA GLU A 5 -0.65 50.05 5.03
C GLU A 5 -1.90 49.22 4.71
N VAL A 6 -2.39 49.36 3.48
CA VAL A 6 -3.52 48.57 2.97
C VAL A 6 -2.99 47.37 2.21
N TRP A 7 -3.22 46.19 2.76
CA TRP A 7 -2.82 44.92 2.16
C TRP A 7 -3.99 44.32 1.38
N LYS A 8 -3.81 44.12 0.07
CA LYS A 8 -4.78 43.39 -0.76
C LYS A 8 -4.42 41.91 -0.76
N LEU A 9 -5.06 41.16 0.13
CA LEU A 9 -4.91 39.70 0.19
C LEU A 9 -5.89 39.04 -0.79
N PRO A 10 -5.45 38.08 -1.62
CA PRO A 10 -6.37 37.31 -2.44
C PRO A 10 -7.28 36.47 -1.54
N LEU A 11 -8.59 36.70 -1.63
CA LEU A 11 -9.59 35.87 -0.96
C LEU A 11 -9.69 34.53 -1.71
N ARG A 12 -9.35 33.43 -1.03
CA ARG A 12 -9.52 32.07 -1.52
C ARG A 12 -10.70 31.41 -0.80
N ASP A 13 -11.91 31.69 -1.27
CA ASP A 13 -13.16 31.18 -0.69
C ASP A 13 -13.63 29.85 -1.35
N ARG A 14 -13.12 29.53 -2.53
CA ARG A 14 -13.43 28.28 -3.23
C ARG A 14 -12.50 27.16 -2.80
N VAL A 15 -13.03 26.24 -2.00
CA VAL A 15 -12.38 24.95 -1.69
C VAL A 15 -12.83 23.92 -2.71
N VAL A 16 -11.89 23.42 -3.51
CA VAL A 16 -12.10 22.28 -4.41
C VAL A 16 -11.44 21.04 -3.80
N PRO A 17 -12.09 19.86 -3.82
CA PRO A 17 -11.46 18.65 -3.33
C PRO A 17 -10.30 18.27 -4.25
N ASP A 18 -9.11 18.14 -3.67
CA ASP A 18 -7.93 17.64 -4.38
C ASP A 18 -8.03 16.13 -4.64
N GLN A 19 -8.73 15.41 -3.74
CA GLN A 19 -8.94 13.98 -3.85
C GLN A 19 -10.34 13.57 -3.36
N VAL A 20 -10.93 12.59 -4.05
CA VAL A 20 -12.21 11.97 -3.68
C VAL A 20 -12.04 10.46 -3.64
N ARG A 21 -12.44 9.83 -2.54
CA ARG A 21 -12.42 8.38 -2.35
C ARG A 21 -13.82 7.86 -2.04
N PRO A 22 -14.31 6.81 -2.73
CA PRO A 22 -15.56 6.17 -2.36
C PRO A 22 -15.38 5.39 -1.07
N ALA A 23 -16.28 5.58 -0.11
CA ALA A 23 -16.24 4.79 1.12
C ALA A 23 -16.49 3.30 0.84
N PRO A 24 -15.83 2.37 1.56
CA PRO A 24 -16.11 0.95 1.42
C PRO A 24 -17.58 0.67 1.80
N ARG A 25 -18.20 -0.38 1.24
CA ARG A 25 -19.61 -0.69 1.56
C ARG A 25 -19.81 -1.24 2.97
N ALA A 26 -18.86 -2.03 3.45
CA ALA A 26 -18.95 -2.70 4.76
C ALA A 26 -18.06 -2.03 5.80
N GLY A 27 -16.76 -1.88 5.51
CA GLY A 27 -15.76 -1.39 6.45
C GLY A 27 -14.35 -1.81 6.03
N TYR A 28 -13.40 -1.62 6.94
CA TYR A 28 -12.00 -1.98 6.77
C TYR A 28 -11.64 -3.25 7.54
N LEU A 29 -10.58 -3.92 7.11
CA LEU A 29 -10.07 -5.13 7.74
C LEU A 29 -8.62 -4.95 8.12
N VAL A 30 -8.33 -4.87 9.42
CA VAL A 30 -6.96 -4.74 9.90
C VAL A 30 -6.45 -6.13 10.28
N PRO A 31 -5.43 -6.68 9.61
CA PRO A 31 -4.84 -7.97 9.95
C PRO A 31 -4.34 -8.05 11.39
N ALA A 32 -4.33 -9.26 11.96
CA ALA A 32 -4.01 -9.49 13.37
C ALA A 32 -2.65 -8.90 13.80
N GLU A 33 -1.66 -8.89 12.91
CA GLU A 33 -0.34 -8.30 13.13
C GLU A 33 -0.36 -6.80 13.41
N HIS A 34 -1.37 -6.07 12.91
CA HIS A 34 -1.56 -4.64 13.14
C HIS A 34 -2.73 -4.32 14.09
N ALA A 35 -3.57 -5.31 14.40
CA ALA A 35 -4.81 -5.13 15.13
C ALA A 35 -4.65 -4.48 16.51
N ALA A 36 -3.57 -4.78 17.25
CA ALA A 36 -3.37 -4.19 18.58
C ALA A 36 -3.20 -2.67 18.51
N TRP A 37 -2.16 -2.20 17.82
CA TRP A 37 -1.82 -0.77 17.81
C TRP A 37 -2.79 0.07 16.95
N VAL A 38 -3.37 -0.49 15.88
CA VAL A 38 -4.43 0.20 15.12
C VAL A 38 -5.68 0.30 15.98
N GLY A 39 -6.04 -0.77 16.70
CA GLY A 39 -7.14 -0.76 17.66
C GLY A 39 -7.01 0.33 18.71
N ASP A 40 -5.81 0.53 19.26
CA ASP A 40 -5.54 1.61 20.22
C ASP A 40 -5.78 3.00 19.61
N LYS A 41 -5.40 3.19 18.34
CA LYS A 41 -5.64 4.45 17.61
C LYS A 41 -7.11 4.68 17.32
N LEU A 42 -7.83 3.65 16.88
CA LEU A 42 -9.27 3.74 16.68
C LEU A 42 -10.01 4.05 18.00
N ALA A 43 -9.61 3.40 19.09
CA ALA A 43 -10.17 3.63 20.42
C ALA A 43 -9.92 5.06 20.94
N GLN A 44 -8.73 5.63 20.70
CA GLN A 44 -8.41 7.03 21.04
C GLN A 44 -9.40 8.04 20.42
N HIS A 45 -9.96 7.71 19.25
CA HIS A 45 -10.94 8.53 18.55
C HIS A 45 -12.40 8.12 18.81
N GLY A 46 -12.65 7.09 19.62
CA GLY A 46 -13.99 6.55 19.85
C GLY A 46 -14.58 5.82 18.63
N ILE A 47 -13.74 5.37 17.70
CA ILE A 47 -14.19 4.61 16.52
C ILE A 47 -14.49 3.18 16.94
N ARG A 48 -15.69 2.70 16.56
CA ARG A 48 -16.13 1.34 16.87
C ARG A 48 -15.47 0.34 15.92
N PHE A 49 -15.01 -0.77 16.47
CA PHE A 49 -14.49 -1.92 15.73
C PHE A 49 -14.80 -3.21 16.47
N GLN A 50 -14.72 -4.33 15.77
CA GLN A 50 -14.86 -5.67 16.30
C GLN A 50 -13.56 -6.44 16.09
N ARG A 51 -13.04 -7.09 17.13
CA ARG A 51 -11.98 -8.09 16.97
C ARG A 51 -12.63 -9.43 16.59
N LEU A 52 -12.16 -10.03 15.50
CA LEU A 52 -12.69 -11.27 14.96
C LEU A 52 -12.08 -12.46 15.72
N SER A 53 -12.91 -13.32 16.28
CA SER A 53 -12.46 -14.51 17.03
C SER A 53 -12.04 -15.67 16.13
N ALA A 54 -12.56 -15.73 14.90
CA ALA A 54 -12.24 -16.75 13.93
C ALA A 54 -11.53 -16.15 12.72
N GLY A 55 -10.53 -16.87 12.21
CA GLY A 55 -9.89 -16.54 10.95
C GLY A 55 -10.69 -17.03 9.74
N ARG A 56 -10.28 -16.60 8.55
CA ARG A 56 -10.76 -17.08 7.26
C ARG A 56 -9.58 -17.30 6.35
N ASP A 57 -9.44 -18.47 5.75
CA ASP A 57 -8.30 -18.75 4.88
C ASP A 57 -8.42 -18.07 3.51
N ALA A 58 -9.65 -17.84 3.05
CA ALA A 58 -9.95 -17.19 1.79
C ALA A 58 -11.15 -16.24 1.94
N LEU A 59 -10.89 -14.94 1.90
CA LEU A 59 -11.90 -13.89 1.93
C LEU A 59 -11.73 -12.98 0.72
N ALA A 60 -12.80 -12.77 -0.04
CA ALA A 60 -12.85 -11.76 -1.09
C ALA A 60 -12.84 -10.35 -0.46
N VAL A 61 -11.82 -9.57 -0.79
CA VAL A 61 -11.56 -8.22 -0.27
C VAL A 61 -11.24 -7.26 -1.41
N GLN A 62 -11.22 -5.96 -1.11
CA GLN A 62 -10.44 -5.00 -1.89
C GLN A 62 -9.10 -4.85 -1.18
N ALA A 63 -8.00 -4.91 -1.92
CA ALA A 63 -6.65 -4.72 -1.41
C ALA A 63 -5.98 -3.55 -2.14
N PHE A 64 -5.32 -2.66 -1.41
CA PHE A 64 -4.55 -1.58 -2.01
C PHE A 64 -3.10 -2.01 -2.23
N ARG A 65 -2.62 -1.86 -3.46
CA ARG A 65 -1.20 -2.04 -3.79
C ARG A 65 -0.58 -0.74 -4.25
N ALA A 66 0.52 -0.35 -3.61
CA ALA A 66 1.26 0.83 -4.01
C ALA A 66 2.07 0.56 -5.29
N SER A 67 1.82 1.36 -6.33
CA SER A 67 2.66 1.42 -7.52
C SER A 67 3.89 2.32 -7.30
N ALA A 68 3.78 3.33 -6.44
CA ALA A 68 4.91 4.16 -6.01
C ALA A 68 4.82 4.50 -4.52
N VAL A 69 5.98 4.59 -3.89
CA VAL A 69 6.17 4.92 -2.47
C VAL A 69 7.24 6.01 -2.43
N GLN A 70 6.91 7.14 -1.81
CA GLN A 70 7.82 8.27 -1.66
C GLN A 70 7.94 8.60 -0.18
N HIS A 71 9.16 8.60 0.33
CA HIS A 71 9.44 8.97 1.70
C HIS A 71 9.99 10.39 1.77
N ASP A 72 9.60 11.14 2.79
CA ASP A 72 10.20 12.44 3.06
C ASP A 72 11.67 12.30 3.44
N ALA A 73 12.49 13.28 3.04
CA ALA A 73 13.93 13.26 3.30
C ALA A 73 14.29 13.42 4.79
N ARG A 74 13.34 13.82 5.64
CA ARG A 74 13.53 14.05 7.07
C ARG A 74 12.40 13.44 7.87
N SER A 75 12.70 13.06 9.10
CA SER A 75 11.68 12.62 10.04
C SER A 75 10.88 13.79 10.61
N THR A 76 9.63 13.52 10.94
CA THR A 76 8.70 14.36 11.67
C THR A 76 8.17 13.56 12.85
N GLU A 77 8.33 14.07 14.08
CA GLU A 77 7.90 13.38 15.31
C GLU A 77 8.41 11.92 15.44
N GLY A 78 9.64 11.67 14.99
CA GLY A 78 10.25 10.33 15.05
C GLY A 78 9.73 9.35 14.00
N ARG A 79 9.04 9.82 12.95
CA ARG A 79 8.59 9.02 11.81
C ARG A 79 8.98 9.66 10.49
N VAL A 80 9.07 8.87 9.43
CA VAL A 80 9.21 9.39 8.09
C VAL A 80 7.82 9.42 7.46
N ARG A 81 7.45 10.57 6.90
CA ARG A 81 6.17 10.72 6.21
C ARG A 81 6.25 9.98 4.87
N THR A 82 5.17 9.31 4.50
CA THR A 82 5.14 8.44 3.31
C THR A 82 3.98 8.83 2.41
N ARG A 83 4.26 9.13 1.14
CA ARG A 83 3.25 9.33 0.11
C ARG A 83 3.13 8.09 -0.75
N LEU A 84 1.91 7.57 -0.87
CA LEU A 84 1.60 6.38 -1.65
C LEU A 84 0.84 6.77 -2.92
N THR A 85 1.21 6.14 -4.03
CA THR A 85 0.39 6.07 -5.25
C THR A 85 0.07 4.61 -5.48
N GLY A 86 -1.19 4.29 -5.78
CA GLY A 86 -1.63 2.92 -5.95
C GLY A 86 -3.11 2.82 -6.24
N ALA A 87 -3.62 1.60 -6.23
CA ALA A 87 -5.02 1.32 -6.50
C ALA A 87 -5.55 0.18 -5.62
N TRP A 88 -6.83 0.28 -5.29
CA TRP A 88 -7.62 -0.82 -4.74
C TRP A 88 -8.01 -1.78 -5.87
N ALA A 89 -7.83 -3.08 -5.65
CA ALA A 89 -8.23 -4.14 -6.57
C ALA A 89 -8.87 -5.32 -5.82
N PRO A 90 -9.79 -6.08 -6.46
CA PRO A 90 -10.33 -7.30 -5.86
C PRO A 90 -9.26 -8.37 -5.69
N GLU A 91 -9.19 -8.92 -4.49
CA GLU A 91 -8.25 -9.99 -4.13
C GLU A 91 -8.89 -10.99 -3.16
N THR A 92 -8.35 -12.21 -3.09
CA THR A 92 -8.76 -13.23 -2.12
C THR A 92 -7.66 -13.42 -1.09
N ARG A 93 -7.85 -12.95 0.14
CA ARG A 93 -6.79 -12.97 1.17
C ARG A 93 -7.19 -13.79 2.38
N ALA A 94 -6.20 -14.37 3.04
CA ALA A 94 -6.37 -14.96 4.35
C ALA A 94 -6.47 -13.83 5.39
N LEU A 95 -7.40 -13.99 6.33
CA LEU A 95 -7.62 -13.08 7.44
C LEU A 95 -7.47 -13.88 8.74
N PRO A 96 -6.34 -13.76 9.46
CA PRO A 96 -6.13 -14.54 10.68
C PRO A 96 -7.10 -14.13 11.80
N ALA A 97 -7.35 -15.05 12.74
CA ALA A 97 -8.06 -14.73 13.97
C ALA A 97 -7.34 -13.59 14.73
N GLY A 98 -8.10 -12.73 15.39
CA GLY A 98 -7.57 -11.55 16.07
C GLY A 98 -7.49 -10.30 15.19
N SER A 99 -7.76 -10.39 13.89
CA SER A 99 -7.94 -9.25 12.98
C SER A 99 -9.11 -8.36 13.43
N LEU A 100 -9.09 -7.08 13.05
CA LEU A 100 -10.20 -6.16 13.31
C LEU A 100 -11.08 -6.02 12.08
N PHE A 101 -12.39 -5.99 12.29
CA PHE A 101 -13.35 -5.43 11.36
C PHE A 101 -13.81 -4.06 11.87
N VAL A 102 -13.63 -3.02 11.05
CA VAL A 102 -13.98 -1.64 11.40
C VAL A 102 -15.13 -1.19 10.49
N PRO A 103 -16.39 -1.26 10.94
CA PRO A 103 -17.54 -0.97 10.08
C PRO A 103 -17.56 0.50 9.66
N ILE A 104 -17.82 0.78 8.39
CA ILE A 104 -17.92 2.18 7.92
C ILE A 104 -19.21 2.86 8.40
N ALA A 105 -20.26 2.07 8.66
CA ALA A 105 -21.59 2.54 9.02
C ALA A 105 -21.63 3.04 10.48
N GLN A 106 -20.95 4.16 10.73
CA GLN A 106 -20.86 4.83 12.02
C GLN A 106 -20.68 6.35 11.86
N PRO A 107 -21.02 7.17 12.88
CA PRO A 107 -20.95 8.63 12.79
C PRO A 107 -19.56 9.17 12.41
N LEU A 108 -18.50 8.43 12.77
CA LEU A 108 -17.11 8.79 12.52
C LEU A 108 -16.56 8.27 11.17
N ALA A 109 -17.41 7.89 10.22
CA ALA A 109 -17.00 7.32 8.93
C ALA A 109 -15.93 8.15 8.20
N ARG A 110 -16.09 9.48 8.16
CA ARG A 110 -15.11 10.37 7.51
C ARG A 110 -13.76 10.35 8.20
N LEU A 111 -13.74 10.37 9.54
CA LEU A 111 -12.50 10.27 10.31
C LEU A 111 -11.84 8.91 10.10
N LEU A 112 -12.62 7.84 10.09
CA LEU A 112 -12.15 6.49 9.79
C LEU A 112 -11.47 6.43 8.42
N MET A 113 -12.09 7.02 7.38
CA MET A 113 -11.47 7.12 6.06
C MET A 113 -10.18 7.95 6.09
N HIS A 114 -10.16 9.09 6.80
CA HIS A 114 -8.93 9.87 6.93
C HIS A 114 -7.79 9.10 7.62
N LEU A 115 -8.10 8.20 8.55
CA LEU A 115 -7.11 7.38 9.25
C LEU A 115 -6.62 6.18 8.44
N LEU A 116 -7.51 5.54 7.67
CA LEU A 116 -7.27 4.23 7.04
C LEU A 116 -7.19 4.25 5.51
N GLU A 117 -7.54 5.34 4.83
CA GLU A 117 -7.26 5.44 3.39
C GLU A 117 -5.75 5.69 3.19
N PRO A 118 -5.03 4.85 2.43
CA PRO A 118 -3.57 4.87 2.38
C PRO A 118 -2.99 6.18 1.85
N ASP A 119 -3.75 6.90 1.01
CA ASP A 119 -3.34 8.15 0.38
C ASP A 119 -3.98 9.39 1.01
N ALA A 120 -4.79 9.24 2.06
CA ALA A 120 -5.27 10.39 2.83
C ALA A 120 -4.10 11.07 3.55
N PRO A 121 -4.08 12.42 3.61
CA PRO A 121 -2.92 13.19 4.09
C PRO A 121 -2.56 12.90 5.55
N ASP A 122 -3.54 12.59 6.40
CA ASP A 122 -3.33 12.29 7.82
C ASP A 122 -3.55 10.81 8.17
N SER A 123 -3.48 9.93 7.17
CA SER A 123 -3.63 8.50 7.42
C SER A 123 -2.47 7.95 8.24
N LEU A 124 -2.72 6.82 8.88
CA LEU A 124 -1.68 6.06 9.56
C LEU A 124 -0.56 5.67 8.57
N ALA A 125 -0.90 5.41 7.30
CA ALA A 125 0.07 5.16 6.25
C ALA A 125 0.90 6.41 5.94
N ALA A 126 0.27 7.57 5.80
CA ALA A 126 0.95 8.83 5.52
C ALA A 126 1.91 9.25 6.64
N TRP A 127 1.57 8.92 7.88
CA TRP A 127 2.42 9.09 9.06
C TRP A 127 3.54 8.04 9.21
N GLY A 128 3.74 7.15 8.23
CA GLY A 128 4.82 6.16 8.26
C GLY A 128 4.61 5.06 9.31
N ARG A 129 3.35 4.72 9.64
CA ARG A 129 3.05 3.62 10.58
C ARG A 129 3.15 2.25 9.93
N PHE A 130 3.12 2.20 8.60
CA PHE A 130 3.09 0.98 7.80
C PHE A 130 4.30 0.85 6.85
N ASP A 131 5.37 1.62 7.03
CA ASP A 131 6.52 1.66 6.12
C ASP A 131 7.14 0.28 5.86
N ASN A 132 7.14 -0.59 6.87
CA ASN A 132 7.59 -1.98 6.77
C ASN A 132 6.87 -2.81 5.67
N ALA A 133 5.66 -2.44 5.25
CA ALA A 133 4.95 -3.09 4.13
C ALA A 133 5.40 -2.58 2.75
N PHE A 134 6.07 -1.43 2.72
CA PHE A 134 6.50 -0.73 1.52
C PHE A 134 8.02 -0.80 1.27
N GLU A 135 8.77 -1.29 2.26
CA GLU A 135 10.20 -1.54 2.19
C GLU A 135 10.51 -2.91 1.56
N GLN A 136 11.40 -2.92 0.57
CA GLN A 136 11.91 -4.17 0.02
C GLN A 136 13.02 -4.66 0.94
N LYS A 137 12.78 -5.77 1.63
CA LYS A 137 13.71 -6.29 2.64
C LYS A 137 14.81 -7.16 2.05
N GLU A 138 14.45 -7.93 1.03
CA GLU A 138 15.32 -8.92 0.40
C GLU A 138 15.60 -8.48 -1.03
N PHE A 139 16.89 -8.40 -1.35
CA PHE A 139 17.37 -8.23 -2.71
C PHE A 139 18.00 -9.55 -3.15
N MET A 140 17.54 -10.06 -4.29
CA MET A 140 18.16 -11.24 -4.90
C MET A 140 19.38 -10.78 -5.67
N GLU A 141 20.56 -11.27 -5.27
CA GLU A 141 21.80 -11.00 -6.01
C GLU A 141 21.66 -11.40 -7.48
N PRO A 142 22.19 -10.63 -8.44
CA PRO A 142 21.96 -10.85 -9.87
C PRO A 142 22.34 -12.25 -10.36
N TYR A 143 23.41 -12.84 -9.80
CA TYR A 143 23.85 -14.19 -10.18
C TYR A 143 22.87 -15.27 -9.72
N VAL A 144 22.23 -15.10 -8.56
CA VAL A 144 21.19 -16.02 -8.07
C VAL A 144 19.92 -15.84 -8.89
N ALA A 145 19.55 -14.59 -9.19
CA ALA A 145 18.41 -14.29 -10.06
C ALA A 145 18.59 -14.90 -11.47
N GLU A 146 19.80 -14.86 -12.03
CA GLU A 146 20.11 -15.50 -13.31
C GLU A 146 19.98 -17.03 -13.25
N GLN A 147 20.47 -17.66 -12.19
CA GLN A 147 20.32 -19.10 -12.01
C GLN A 147 18.84 -19.51 -11.95
N ILE A 148 18.05 -18.80 -11.14
CA ILE A 148 16.59 -19.02 -11.03
C ILE A 148 15.91 -18.79 -12.38
N ALA A 149 16.29 -17.75 -13.11
CA ALA A 149 15.75 -17.48 -14.44
C ALA A 149 16.01 -18.64 -15.41
N ARG A 150 17.23 -19.21 -15.41
CA ARG A 150 17.58 -20.36 -16.24
C ARG A 150 16.75 -21.60 -15.87
N GLU A 151 16.60 -21.88 -14.58
CA GLU A 151 15.77 -22.98 -14.08
C GLU A 151 14.30 -22.81 -14.48
N GLN A 152 13.73 -21.61 -14.29
CA GLN A 152 12.34 -21.30 -14.66
C GLN A 152 12.10 -21.42 -16.18
N LEU A 153 13.02 -20.93 -17.02
CA LEU A 153 12.93 -21.01 -18.49
C LEU A 153 13.10 -22.45 -19.01
N ALA A 154 13.88 -23.28 -18.32
CA ALA A 154 14.03 -24.70 -18.62
C ALA A 154 12.76 -25.47 -18.23
N ALA A 155 12.16 -25.15 -17.08
CA ALA A 155 10.97 -25.82 -16.57
C ALA A 155 9.67 -25.46 -17.33
N SER A 156 9.56 -24.24 -17.88
CA SER A 156 8.32 -23.77 -18.52
C SER A 156 8.56 -23.18 -19.93
N PRO A 157 8.21 -23.91 -21.00
CA PRO A 157 8.21 -23.37 -22.36
C PRO A 157 7.30 -22.15 -22.52
N ALA A 158 6.15 -22.13 -21.85
CA ALA A 158 5.22 -21.00 -21.92
C ALA A 158 5.83 -19.70 -21.34
N LEU A 159 6.59 -19.81 -20.23
CA LEU A 159 7.28 -18.65 -19.65
C LEU A 159 8.37 -18.12 -20.58
N ARG A 160 9.04 -19.02 -21.31
CA ARG A 160 10.04 -18.64 -22.31
C ARG A 160 9.38 -17.83 -23.44
N ASP A 161 8.24 -18.28 -23.93
CA ASP A 161 7.51 -17.57 -24.99
C ASP A 161 7.00 -16.20 -24.50
N GLU A 162 6.48 -16.12 -23.27
CA GLU A 162 6.09 -14.86 -22.62
C GLU A 162 7.28 -13.89 -22.52
N PHE A 163 8.42 -14.36 -22.03
CA PHE A 163 9.63 -13.54 -21.90
C PHE A 163 10.13 -13.05 -23.26
N GLN A 164 10.16 -13.92 -24.28
CA GLN A 164 10.55 -13.55 -25.64
C GLN A 164 9.57 -12.57 -26.29
N ALA A 165 8.27 -12.71 -26.06
CA ALA A 165 7.28 -11.74 -26.50
C ALA A 165 7.53 -10.38 -25.86
N ARG A 166 7.73 -10.34 -24.54
CA ARG A 166 8.01 -9.10 -23.83
C ARG A 166 9.31 -8.43 -24.27
N LEU A 167 10.36 -9.20 -24.57
CA LEU A 167 11.59 -8.66 -25.15
C LEU A 167 11.40 -8.02 -26.53
N ARG A 168 10.45 -8.51 -27.33
CA ARG A 168 10.14 -7.92 -28.65
C ARG A 168 9.25 -6.69 -28.52
N ASP A 169 8.27 -6.74 -27.63
CA ASP A 169 7.17 -5.77 -27.60
C ASP A 169 7.43 -4.59 -26.65
N ASP A 170 8.37 -4.72 -25.71
CA ASP A 170 8.73 -3.69 -24.73
C ASP A 170 10.24 -3.33 -24.81
N PRO A 171 10.59 -2.27 -25.57
CA PRO A 171 11.99 -1.83 -25.70
C PRO A 171 12.65 -1.41 -24.39
N ALA A 172 11.88 -0.87 -23.42
CA ALA A 172 12.42 -0.47 -22.13
C ALA A 172 12.84 -1.70 -21.31
N PHE A 173 12.00 -2.74 -21.32
CA PHE A 173 12.31 -4.04 -20.75
C PHE A 173 13.49 -4.72 -21.45
N ALA A 174 13.53 -4.68 -22.78
CA ALA A 174 14.62 -5.25 -23.57
C ALA A 174 15.96 -4.52 -23.35
N ALA A 175 15.95 -3.25 -22.95
CA ALA A 175 17.15 -2.49 -22.63
C ALA A 175 17.65 -2.69 -21.18
N SER A 176 16.78 -3.05 -20.24
CA SER A 176 17.11 -3.12 -18.80
C SER A 176 17.40 -4.54 -18.31
N ALA A 177 18.65 -4.82 -17.95
CA ALA A 177 19.02 -6.10 -17.32
C ALA A 177 18.31 -6.31 -15.97
N GLU A 178 18.16 -5.24 -15.19
CA GLU A 178 17.47 -5.26 -13.91
C GLU A 178 15.99 -5.67 -14.07
N GLN A 179 15.27 -5.06 -15.01
CA GLN A 179 13.86 -5.40 -15.23
C GLN A 179 13.68 -6.85 -15.70
N ARG A 180 14.62 -7.36 -16.51
CA ARG A 180 14.59 -8.77 -16.93
C ARG A 180 14.81 -9.72 -15.76
N LEU A 181 15.74 -9.41 -14.85
CA LEU A 181 15.97 -10.23 -13.65
C LEU A 181 14.78 -10.15 -12.68
N ASP A 182 14.23 -8.95 -12.48
CA ASP A 182 13.04 -8.72 -11.65
C ASP A 182 11.82 -9.52 -12.15
N PHE A 183 11.66 -9.68 -13.47
CA PHE A 183 10.61 -10.51 -14.06
C PHE A 183 10.63 -11.97 -13.56
N PHE A 184 11.81 -12.57 -13.44
CA PHE A 184 11.97 -13.94 -12.91
C PHE A 184 11.94 -13.97 -11.39
N PHE A 185 12.53 -12.96 -10.74
CA PHE A 185 12.58 -12.87 -9.28
C PHE A 185 11.17 -12.78 -8.67
N ARG A 186 10.25 -11.99 -9.25
CA ARG A 186 8.86 -11.91 -8.79
C ARG A 186 8.08 -13.23 -8.88
N ARG A 187 8.58 -14.21 -9.64
CA ARG A 187 8.00 -15.55 -9.79
C ARG A 187 8.75 -16.59 -8.95
N ALA A 188 9.85 -16.21 -8.30
CA ALA A 188 10.62 -17.09 -7.45
C ALA A 188 9.85 -17.39 -6.15
N PRO A 189 10.03 -18.58 -5.56
CA PRO A 189 9.40 -18.93 -4.28
C PRO A 189 9.78 -18.01 -3.11
N SER A 190 10.90 -17.31 -3.21
CA SER A 190 11.41 -16.37 -2.20
C SER A 190 10.84 -14.95 -2.34
N TRP A 191 10.05 -14.67 -3.38
CA TRP A 191 9.43 -13.36 -3.55
C TRP A 191 8.36 -13.11 -2.48
N ASP A 192 8.47 -11.96 -1.80
CA ASP A 192 7.42 -11.51 -0.90
C ASP A 192 6.24 -10.95 -1.70
N GLU A 193 5.21 -11.77 -1.88
CA GLU A 193 3.96 -11.39 -2.53
C GLU A 193 3.25 -10.20 -1.86
N ARG A 194 3.55 -9.93 -0.58
CA ARG A 194 2.98 -8.81 0.17
C ARG A 194 3.78 -7.51 -0.01
N TYR A 195 4.86 -7.51 -0.78
CA TYR A 195 5.60 -6.28 -1.04
C TYR A 195 4.66 -5.22 -1.66
N ARG A 196 4.59 -4.04 -1.01
CA ARG A 196 3.72 -2.91 -1.32
C ARG A 196 2.21 -3.16 -1.17
N LEU A 197 1.81 -4.23 -0.50
CA LEU A 197 0.44 -4.46 -0.09
C LEU A 197 0.15 -3.66 1.19
N TYR A 198 -0.82 -2.75 1.14
CA TYR A 198 -1.24 -1.99 2.31
C TYR A 198 -2.03 -2.90 3.28
N PRO A 199 -1.68 -2.96 4.58
CA PRO A 199 -2.27 -3.94 5.49
C PRO A 199 -3.51 -3.41 6.24
N VAL A 200 -4.52 -2.92 5.51
CA VAL A 200 -5.85 -2.48 6.00
C VAL A 200 -6.92 -2.66 4.90
#